data_AF-A0A7W6WHY2-F1
#
_entry.id   AF-A0A7W6WHY2-F1
#
_cell.length_a   1.000
_cell.length_b   1.000
_cell.length_c   1.000
_cell.angle_alpha   90.00
_cell.angle_beta   90.00
_cell.angle_gamma   90.00
#
_symmetry.space_group_name_H-M   'P 1'
#
loop_
_entity.id
_entity.type
_entity.pdbx_description
1 polymer ?
#
loop_
_entity_poly.entity_id
_entity_poly.type
_entity_poly.pdbx_seq_one_letter_code
_entity_poly.pdbx_strand_id
1 'polypeptide(L)'
;MKTGKFVAVSKARFDAVMEAAEHSGLLGEKSKRIGGRISPALIEQAKKHTGIETDTDLIEFALANVALDDNFGSTFRKTQGRP
;
A
#
# COMPACT_ATOMS: atom_id res chain seq x y z
N MET A 1 -19.22 -4.27 -14.10
CA MET A 1 -18.38 -4.07 -12.89
C MET A 1 -17.68 -2.73 -13.02
N LYS A 2 -17.76 -1.86 -12.00
CA LYS A 2 -17.14 -0.52 -12.04
C LYS A 2 -15.64 -0.68 -11.81
N THR A 3 -14.84 -0.40 -12.83
CA THR A 3 -13.38 -0.37 -12.72
C THR A 3 -13.01 0.80 -11.82
N GLY A 4 -12.64 0.51 -10.57
CA GLY A 4 -12.03 1.52 -9.69
C GLY A 4 -10.78 2.06 -10.39
N LYS A 5 -10.74 3.37 -10.64
CA LYS A 5 -9.53 4.02 -11.17
C LYS A 5 -8.46 3.94 -10.08
N PHE A 6 -7.58 2.95 -10.17
CA PHE A 6 -6.39 2.89 -9.33
C PHE A 6 -5.42 3.98 -9.78
N VAL A 7 -5.34 5.04 -8.99
CA VAL A 7 -4.35 6.11 -9.17
C VAL A 7 -2.96 5.50 -8.97
N ALA A 8 -2.01 5.82 -9.84
CA ALA A 8 -0.62 5.39 -9.66
C ALA A 8 -0.12 5.82 -8.27
N VAL A 9 0.54 4.89 -7.56
CA VAL A 9 1.14 5.20 -6.26
C VAL A 9 2.46 5.90 -6.55
N SER A 10 2.54 7.21 -6.33
CA SER A 10 3.82 7.91 -6.45
C SER A 10 4.83 7.30 -5.47
N LYS A 11 6.11 7.23 -5.82
CA LYS A 11 7.19 6.79 -4.92
C LYS A 11 7.11 7.47 -3.54
N ALA A 12 6.79 8.77 -3.51
CA ALA A 12 6.59 9.52 -2.27
C ALA A 12 5.50 8.95 -1.35
N ARG A 13 4.44 8.37 -1.92
CA ARG A 13 3.37 7.70 -1.16
C ARG A 13 3.82 6.35 -0.61
N PHE A 14 4.61 5.60 -1.39
CA PHE A 14 5.23 4.38 -0.88
C PHE A 14 6.12 4.69 0.33
N ASP A 15 7.07 5.61 0.15
CA ASP A 15 8.01 6.01 1.20
C ASP A 15 7.25 6.47 2.46
N ALA A 16 6.23 7.34 2.32
CA ALA A 16 5.45 7.84 3.46
C ALA A 16 4.65 6.75 4.19
N VAL A 17 4.11 5.76 3.50
CA VAL A 17 3.39 4.64 4.13
C VAL A 17 4.36 3.74 4.88
N MET A 18 5.52 3.45 4.29
CA MET A 18 6.51 2.59 4.93
C MET A 18 7.14 3.27 6.15
N GLU A 19 7.43 4.57 6.06
CA GLU A 19 7.89 5.39 7.20
C GLU A 19 6.85 5.43 8.33
N ALA A 20 5.57 5.64 8.00
CA ALA A 20 4.50 5.59 9.00
C ALA A 20 4.35 4.21 9.66
N ALA A 21 4.52 3.13 8.89
CA ALA A 21 4.46 1.77 9.40
C ALA A 21 5.67 1.47 10.32
N GLU A 22 6.87 1.94 9.97
CA GLU A 22 8.05 1.85 10.81
C GLU A 22 7.87 2.61 12.14
N HIS A 23 7.44 3.87 12.08
CA HIS A 23 7.15 4.66 13.29
C HIS A 23 6.05 4.06 14.17
N SER A 24 5.12 3.30 13.58
CA SER A 24 4.06 2.61 14.31
C SER A 24 4.50 1.24 14.87
N GLY A 25 5.75 0.82 14.65
CA GLY A 25 6.27 -0.48 15.08
C GLY A 25 5.69 -1.67 14.31
N LEU A 26 5.12 -1.43 13.13
CA LEU A 26 4.51 -2.47 12.30
C LEU A 26 5.54 -3.18 11.40
N LEU A 27 6.70 -2.56 11.19
CA LEU A 27 7.82 -3.13 10.47
C LEU A 27 8.87 -3.64 11.46
N GLY A 28 9.35 -4.86 11.24
CA GLY A 28 10.26 -5.57 12.13
C GLY A 28 10.78 -6.85 11.50
N GLU A 29 11.18 -7.82 12.31
CA GLU A 29 11.72 -9.08 11.80
C GLU A 29 10.68 -9.87 10.98
N LYS A 30 11.04 -10.18 9.72
CA LYS A 30 10.19 -10.91 8.76
C LYS A 30 10.14 -12.41 9.09
N SER A 31 9.38 -12.78 10.14
CA SER A 31 9.32 -14.16 10.66
C SER A 31 8.11 -14.98 10.21
N LYS A 32 7.05 -14.35 9.70
CA LYS A 32 5.80 -15.02 9.30
C LYS A 32 5.68 -15.15 7.79
N ARG A 33 5.27 -16.34 7.33
CA ARG A 33 4.95 -16.60 5.92
C ARG A 33 3.47 -16.40 5.66
N ILE A 34 3.15 -15.63 4.62
CA ILE A 34 1.79 -15.48 4.09
C ILE A 34 1.80 -16.07 2.67
N GLY A 35 0.85 -16.95 2.37
CA GLY A 35 0.75 -17.62 1.06
C GLY A 35 -0.69 -17.68 0.57
N GLY A 36 -0.87 -17.64 -0.76
CA GLY A 36 -2.18 -17.71 -1.41
C GLY A 36 -2.04 -17.65 -2.93
N ARG A 37 -3.10 -18.05 -3.65
CA ARG A 37 -3.15 -17.88 -5.11
C ARG A 37 -3.54 -16.45 -5.43
N ILE A 38 -2.70 -15.76 -6.18
CA ILE A 38 -2.92 -14.37 -6.60
C ILE A 38 -2.80 -14.33 -8.13
N SER A 39 -3.66 -13.52 -8.77
CA SER A 39 -3.59 -13.31 -10.22
C SER A 39 -2.25 -12.66 -10.60
N PRO A 40 -1.47 -13.23 -11.53
CA PRO A 40 -0.21 -12.62 -11.97
C PRO A 40 -0.37 -11.20 -12.52
N ALA A 41 -1.46 -10.94 -13.25
CA ALA A 41 -1.76 -9.61 -13.79
C ALA A 41 -1.95 -8.57 -12.68
N LEU A 42 -2.50 -8.97 -11.53
CA LEU A 42 -2.65 -8.08 -10.37
C LEU A 42 -1.29 -7.73 -9.77
N ILE A 43 -0.40 -8.71 -9.63
CA ILE A 43 0.96 -8.51 -9.11
C ILE A 43 1.73 -7.58 -10.03
N GLU A 44 1.74 -7.85 -11.33
CA GLU A 44 2.46 -7.03 -12.32
C GLU A 44 1.98 -5.58 -12.32
N GLN A 45 0.66 -5.36 -12.32
CA GLN A 45 0.12 -4.02 -12.30
C GLN A 45 0.46 -3.29 -10.99
N ALA A 46 0.37 -3.99 -9.85
CA ALA A 46 0.71 -3.40 -8.56
C ALA A 46 2.19 -3.00 -8.51
N LYS A 47 3.12 -3.85 -8.96
CA LYS A 47 4.55 -3.53 -9.06
C LYS A 47 4.81 -2.33 -9.97
N LYS A 48 4.17 -2.27 -11.14
CA LYS A 48 4.28 -1.12 -12.06
C LYS A 48 3.80 0.18 -11.40
N HIS A 49 2.75 0.10 -10.58
CA HIS A 49 2.15 1.27 -9.94
C HIS A 49 2.91 1.74 -8.71
N THR A 50 3.57 0.84 -7.97
CA THR A 50 4.29 1.15 -6.72
C THR A 50 5.79 1.30 -6.93
N GLY A 51 6.34 0.75 -8.01
CA GLY A 51 7.79 0.62 -8.23
C GLY A 51 8.44 -0.46 -7.37
N ILE A 52 7.65 -1.28 -6.66
CA ILE A 52 8.17 -2.35 -5.81
C ILE A 52 8.58 -3.56 -6.67
N GLU A 53 9.77 -4.09 -6.43
CA GLU A 53 10.31 -5.20 -7.21
C GLU A 53 9.98 -6.56 -6.58
N THR A 54 9.96 -6.65 -5.25
CA THR A 54 9.79 -7.91 -4.51
C THR A 54 8.33 -8.15 -4.12
N ASP A 55 7.89 -9.41 -4.18
CA ASP A 55 6.54 -9.77 -3.74
C ASP A 55 6.36 -9.55 -2.22
N THR A 56 7.42 -9.74 -1.45
CA THR A 56 7.42 -9.51 0.00
C THR A 56 7.16 -8.04 0.33
N ASP A 57 7.89 -7.11 -0.29
CA ASP A 57 7.70 -5.68 -0.01
C ASP A 57 6.34 -5.20 -0.53
N LEU A 58 5.84 -5.81 -1.61
CA LEU A 58 4.50 -5.50 -2.14
C LEU A 58 3.40 -5.92 -1.15
N ILE A 59 3.57 -7.08 -0.52
CA ILE A 59 2.65 -7.59 0.51
C ILE A 59 2.75 -6.73 1.77
N GLU A 60 3.96 -6.39 2.23
CA GLU A 60 4.15 -5.53 3.41
C GLU A 60 3.55 -4.15 3.20
N PHE A 61 3.75 -3.54 2.03
CA PHE A 61 3.13 -2.27 1.69
C PHE A 61 1.59 -2.37 1.68
N ALA A 62 1.02 -3.43 1.10
CA ALA A 62 -0.43 -3.63 1.09
C ALA A 62 -0.99 -3.78 2.51
N LEU A 63 -0.32 -4.56 3.36
CA LEU A 63 -0.71 -4.76 4.76
C LEU A 63 -0.52 -3.49 5.59
N ALA A 64 0.56 -2.73 5.37
CA ALA A 64 0.79 -1.44 6.00
C ALA A 64 -0.32 -0.44 5.65
N ASN A 65 -0.72 -0.36 4.37
CA ASN A 65 -1.87 0.48 4.00
C ASN A 65 -3.12 0.08 4.77
N VAL A 66 -3.44 -1.23 4.86
CA VAL A 66 -4.63 -1.71 5.60
C VAL A 66 -4.52 -1.45 7.10
N ALA A 67 -3.35 -1.67 7.71
CA ALA A 67 -3.12 -1.48 9.14
C ALA A 67 -3.14 0.00 9.55
N LEU A 68 -2.69 0.89 8.66
CA LEU A 68 -2.72 2.34 8.87
C LEU A 68 -4.07 2.98 8.50
N ASP A 69 -4.92 2.30 7.72
CA ASP A 69 -6.17 2.87 7.19
C ASP A 69 -7.28 3.09 8.22
N ASP A 70 -7.10 2.71 9.49
CA ASP A 70 -7.94 3.24 10.59
C ASP A 70 -7.74 4.76 10.79
N ASN A 71 -6.68 5.35 10.20
CA ASN A 71 -6.43 6.80 10.27
C ASN A 71 -5.97 7.46 8.94
N PHE A 72 -5.74 6.72 7.86
CA PHE A 72 -5.30 7.29 6.55
C PHE A 72 -6.43 7.58 5.55
N GLY A 73 -7.57 6.89 5.62
CA GLY A 73 -8.73 7.18 4.78
C GLY A 73 -9.38 8.54 5.03
N SER A 74 -9.03 9.22 6.13
CA SER A 74 -9.55 10.54 6.51
C SER A 74 -8.66 11.70 6.04
N THR A 75 -7.36 11.51 5.79
CA THR A 75 -6.44 12.59 5.41
C THR A 75 -6.61 13.04 3.96
N PHE A 76 -7.14 12.20 3.07
CA PHE A 76 -7.47 12.59 1.69
C PHE A 76 -8.89 13.14 1.48
N ARG A 77 -9.77 13.06 2.48
CA ARG A 77 -11.08 13.75 2.41
C ARG A 77 -11.00 15.25 2.73
N LYS A 78 -9.86 15.75 3.23
CA LYS A 78 -9.65 17.17 3.54
C LYS A 78 -9.08 18.03 2.40
N THR A 79 -8.57 17.44 1.31
CA THR A 79 -8.04 18.18 0.15
C THR A 79 -8.98 18.20 -1.06
N GLN A 80 -10.19 17.65 -0.92
CA GLN A 80 -11.31 17.83 -1.88
C GLN A 80 -12.55 18.33 -1.14
N GLY A 81 -12.42 19.50 -0.52
CA GLY A 81 -13.51 20.26 0.05
C GLY A 81 -13.17 21.74 -0.02
N ARG A 82 -13.55 22.39 -1.11
CA ARG A 82 -13.58 23.86 -1.23
C ARG A 82 -15.01 24.32 -0.92
N PRO A 83 -15.16 25.34 -0.09
CA PRO A 83 -15.73 26.61 -0.55
C PRO A 83 -14.65 27.68 -0.72
#